data_AF-A0AA85G6P1-F1
#
_entry.id   AF-A0AA85G6P1-F1
#
_cell.length_a   1.000
_cell.length_b   1.000
_cell.length_c   1.000
_cell.angle_alpha   90.00
_cell.angle_beta   90.00
_cell.angle_gamma   90.00
#
_symmetry.space_group_name_H-M   'P 1'
#
loop_
_entity.id
_entity.type
_entity.pdbx_description
1 polymer ?
#
loop_
_entity_poly.entity_id
_entity_poly.type
_entity_poly.pdbx_seq_one_letter_code
_entity_poly.pdbx_strand_id
1 'polypeptide(L)'
;MYSGWGYYGMQRCPVFPTIEGELSKALFTCGQLDNLTSEEHKRVHFQRASKTDKSVSALGQVCSMQLQEDTDLLSKLNNSLPENIRVLDIIRVTRGFSSYSSCTHRIYDYLLPTFALSPATSSLNDSTCWTYRLTVEQITQVNRLLEKYKGTHNFYNFTSGRLVTDRSCSRYIISAECMPTFLLGEHQYTIIRIAGQSFMLHQIRKMIGLALAVLRGYATEAVFDIVFSKERIDIPKAPGLGLMLNQVDFSQYNTKYQNDGIHQPIDWSKYEEQRNEFKMHYVYEHIDLIESKENSMFRWLSTLDNHTYSFRDSPSPLIVADNGSKTDDTQIANQDYVSIRTPFNIKDNLNKNDVSECDIPVKKERLAL
;
A
#
# COMPACT_ATOMS: atom_id res chain seq x y z
N MET A 1 8.62 -2.98 7.73
CA MET A 1 7.15 -2.90 7.96
C MET A 1 6.77 -1.59 8.63
N TYR A 2 5.53 -1.13 8.47
CA TYR A 2 5.04 0.10 9.09
C TYR A 2 3.50 0.14 9.16
N SER A 3 2.99 0.91 10.12
CA SER A 3 1.61 1.41 10.10
C SER A 3 1.56 2.70 9.28
N GLY A 4 0.67 2.77 8.29
CA GLY A 4 0.55 3.94 7.42
C GLY A 4 -0.12 5.13 8.10
N TRP A 5 -0.72 4.93 9.27
CA TRP A 5 -1.48 5.98 9.95
C TRP A 5 -0.60 7.17 10.33
N GLY A 6 -1.12 8.39 10.10
CA GLY A 6 -0.38 9.63 10.27
C GLY A 6 0.57 9.99 9.12
N TYR A 7 0.79 9.09 8.14
CA TYR A 7 1.71 9.31 7.03
C TYR A 7 1.00 9.49 5.68
N TYR A 8 1.61 10.32 4.84
CA TYR A 8 1.15 10.63 3.48
C TYR A 8 1.76 9.70 2.44
N GLY A 9 1.80 8.41 2.79
CA GLY A 9 2.27 7.32 1.93
C GLY A 9 3.76 7.02 2.08
N MET A 10 4.25 6.15 1.19
CA MET A 10 5.64 5.70 1.21
C MET A 10 6.59 6.79 0.72
N GLN A 11 6.35 7.32 -0.48
CA GLN A 11 7.28 8.21 -1.18
C GLN A 11 7.35 9.58 -0.52
N ARG A 12 8.54 10.17 -0.47
CA ARG A 12 8.76 11.52 0.10
C ARG A 12 7.86 12.59 -0.48
N CYS A 13 7.33 13.40 0.42
CA CYS A 13 6.66 14.67 0.13
C CYS A 13 7.35 15.76 0.96
N PRO A 14 7.63 16.96 0.41
CA PRO A 14 8.26 18.04 1.18
C PRO A 14 7.43 18.56 2.36
N VAL A 15 6.10 18.45 2.26
CA VAL A 15 5.16 19.13 3.18
C VAL A 15 4.68 18.20 4.30
N PHE A 16 4.57 16.91 4.02
CA PHE A 16 3.91 15.96 4.90
C PHE A 16 4.84 14.82 5.32
N PRO A 17 4.66 14.25 6.52
CA PRO A 17 5.44 13.09 6.96
C PRO A 17 5.15 11.88 6.07
N THR A 18 6.21 11.17 5.68
CA THR A 18 6.13 9.96 4.85
C THR A 18 7.06 8.90 5.41
N ILE A 19 6.80 7.64 5.08
CA ILE A 19 7.61 6.51 5.58
C ILE A 19 9.06 6.62 5.10
N GLU A 20 9.27 6.94 3.83
CA GLU A 20 10.62 7.17 3.29
C GLU A 20 11.29 8.37 3.96
N GLY A 21 10.54 9.41 4.36
CA GLY A 21 11.09 10.54 5.12
C GLY A 21 11.66 10.13 6.47
N GLU A 22 10.92 9.32 7.24
CA GLU A 22 11.40 8.79 8.54
C GLU A 22 12.57 7.82 8.37
N LEU A 23 12.52 6.95 7.36
CA LEU A 23 13.63 6.05 7.03
C LEU A 23 14.91 6.84 6.67
N SER A 24 14.80 7.90 5.88
CA SER A 24 15.94 8.76 5.54
C SER A 24 16.50 9.48 6.75
N LYS A 25 15.65 9.97 7.67
CA LYS A 25 16.12 10.58 8.93
C LYS A 25 16.89 9.56 9.77
N ALA A 26 16.38 8.35 9.92
CA ALA A 26 17.06 7.29 10.65
C ALA A 26 18.41 6.93 10.01
N LEU A 27 18.46 6.77 8.68
CA LEU A 27 19.70 6.50 7.94
C LEU A 27 20.73 7.63 8.07
N PHE A 28 20.28 8.89 8.06
CA PHE A 28 21.14 10.05 8.31
C PHE A 28 21.72 10.03 9.74
N THR A 29 20.88 9.79 10.76
CA THR A 29 21.33 9.66 12.16
C THR A 29 22.33 8.51 12.34
N CYS A 30 22.18 7.42 11.60
CA CYS A 30 23.12 6.29 11.61
C CYS A 30 24.39 6.52 10.76
N GLY A 31 24.60 7.72 10.20
CA GLY A 31 25.78 8.05 9.40
C GLY A 31 25.81 7.41 8.00
N GLN A 32 24.67 6.88 7.52
CA GLN A 32 24.58 6.23 6.21
C GLN A 32 24.29 7.20 5.06
N LEU A 33 23.71 8.36 5.38
CA LEU A 33 23.43 9.45 4.44
C LEU A 33 24.15 10.72 4.91
N ASP A 34 24.65 11.50 3.95
CA ASP A 34 25.36 12.75 4.25
C ASP A 34 24.39 13.93 4.45
N ASN A 35 23.17 13.83 3.91
CA ASN A 35 22.10 14.81 4.03
C ASN A 35 20.75 14.19 3.64
N LEU A 36 19.67 14.96 3.76
CA LEU A 36 18.31 14.49 3.45
C LEU A 36 17.82 14.95 2.07
N THR A 37 18.70 15.26 1.12
CA THR A 37 18.27 15.76 -0.20
C THR A 37 17.82 14.63 -1.14
N SER A 38 17.10 14.98 -2.21
CA SER A 38 16.74 14.03 -3.27
C SER A 38 17.96 13.55 -4.06
N GLU A 39 19.01 14.37 -4.16
CA GLU A 39 20.27 13.98 -4.82
C GLU A 39 20.99 12.88 -4.05
N GLU A 40 20.93 12.95 -2.72
CA GLU A 40 21.49 11.91 -1.87
C GLU A 40 20.78 10.55 -2.08
N HIS A 41 19.45 10.55 -2.22
CA HIS A 41 18.70 9.34 -2.56
C HIS A 41 19.12 8.74 -3.91
N LYS A 42 19.44 9.59 -4.89
CA LYS A 42 19.98 9.13 -6.18
C LYS A 42 21.39 8.58 -6.00
N ARG A 43 22.23 9.24 -5.19
CA ARG A 43 23.61 8.82 -4.87
C ARG A 43 23.65 7.42 -4.26
N VAL A 44 22.73 7.11 -3.33
CA VAL A 44 22.61 5.76 -2.75
C VAL A 44 21.70 4.83 -3.57
N HIS A 45 21.25 5.26 -4.74
CA HIS A 45 20.38 4.48 -5.63
C HIS A 45 19.13 3.92 -4.92
N PHE A 46 18.47 4.73 -4.09
CA PHE A 46 17.30 4.32 -3.30
C PHE A 46 16.13 3.89 -4.21
N GLN A 47 15.63 2.68 -3.99
CA GLN A 47 14.46 2.11 -4.65
C GLN A 47 13.52 1.48 -3.62
N ARG A 48 12.24 1.39 -3.98
CA ARG A 48 11.17 0.80 -3.16
C ARG A 48 10.33 -0.14 -4.00
N ALA A 49 9.93 -1.27 -3.44
CA ALA A 49 9.16 -2.29 -4.16
C ALA A 49 7.72 -1.85 -4.46
N SER A 50 7.13 -1.06 -3.55
CA SER A 50 5.78 -0.52 -3.71
C SER A 50 5.66 0.91 -3.22
N LYS A 51 4.84 1.71 -3.91
CA LYS A 51 4.46 3.07 -3.50
C LYS A 51 3.08 2.99 -2.87
N THR A 52 3.02 2.82 -1.55
CA THR A 52 1.74 2.80 -0.84
C THR A 52 1.17 4.21 -0.74
N ASP A 53 -0.15 4.32 -0.93
CA ASP A 53 -0.90 5.58 -0.82
C ASP A 53 -0.94 6.08 0.64
N LYS A 54 -1.46 7.30 0.83
CA LYS A 54 -1.73 7.88 2.16
C LYS A 54 -2.48 6.89 3.05
N SER A 55 -2.00 6.77 4.30
CA SER A 55 -2.58 5.91 5.34
C SER A 55 -2.55 4.40 5.09
N VAL A 56 -1.97 3.92 3.99
CA VAL A 56 -1.85 2.48 3.70
C VAL A 56 -0.65 1.89 4.43
N SER A 57 -0.89 0.84 5.21
CA SER A 57 0.14 0.12 5.98
C SER A 57 0.93 -0.90 5.12
N ALA A 58 2.06 -1.38 5.61
CA ALA A 58 2.82 -2.44 4.95
C ALA A 58 3.52 -3.38 5.93
N LEU A 59 3.30 -4.68 5.79
CA LEU A 59 3.92 -5.73 6.58
C LEU A 59 5.17 -6.31 5.92
N GLY A 60 5.34 -6.09 4.62
CA GLY A 60 6.45 -6.63 3.83
C GLY A 60 6.87 -5.69 2.70
N GLN A 61 7.06 -4.41 3.02
CA GLN A 61 7.73 -3.46 2.12
C GLN A 61 9.21 -3.82 2.03
N VAL A 62 9.80 -3.64 0.84
CA VAL A 62 11.24 -3.81 0.62
C VAL A 62 11.81 -2.58 -0.06
N CYS A 63 12.86 -2.01 0.54
CA CYS A 63 13.68 -0.97 -0.04
C CYS A 63 15.02 -1.55 -0.51
N SER A 64 15.68 -0.88 -1.46
CA SER A 64 17.06 -1.24 -1.83
C SER A 64 17.90 0.00 -2.08
N MET A 65 19.11 0.01 -1.56
CA MET A 65 20.01 1.16 -1.58
C MET A 65 21.47 0.71 -1.40
N GLN A 66 22.42 1.61 -1.65
CA GLN A 66 23.84 1.39 -1.42
C GLN A 66 24.26 2.06 -0.11
N LEU A 67 24.66 1.25 0.87
CA LEU A 67 25.02 1.69 2.22
C LEU A 67 26.39 1.15 2.60
N GLN A 68 26.98 1.68 3.67
CA GLN A 68 28.19 1.09 4.24
C GLN A 68 27.81 -0.18 5.02
N GLU A 69 28.65 -1.21 4.96
CA GLU A 69 28.47 -2.39 5.83
C GLU A 69 28.68 -1.99 7.30
N ASP A 70 27.66 -2.21 8.11
CA ASP A 70 27.69 -2.00 9.56
C ASP A 70 26.83 -3.10 10.21
N THR A 71 27.46 -3.93 11.03
CA THR A 71 26.82 -5.09 11.68
C THR A 71 25.71 -4.68 12.64
N ASP A 72 25.80 -3.48 13.20
CA ASP A 72 24.83 -2.95 14.16
C ASP A 72 23.78 -2.04 13.49
N LEU A 73 23.80 -1.92 12.16
CA LEU A 73 22.93 -0.99 11.46
C LEU A 73 21.44 -1.26 11.70
N LEU A 74 21.04 -2.53 11.77
CA LEU A 74 19.65 -2.91 12.02
C LEU A 74 19.15 -2.41 13.38
N SER A 75 19.93 -2.57 14.43
CA SER A 75 19.57 -2.11 15.78
C SER A 75 19.61 -0.58 15.86
N LYS A 76 20.63 0.07 15.30
CA LYS A 76 20.74 1.53 15.22
C LYS A 76 19.55 2.17 14.48
N LEU A 77 19.12 1.58 13.36
CA LEU A 77 17.96 2.05 12.61
C LEU A 77 16.68 1.92 13.41
N ASN A 78 16.40 0.74 13.99
CA ASN A 78 15.18 0.54 14.76
C ASN A 78 15.12 1.40 16.04
N ASN A 79 16.26 1.72 16.65
CA ASN A 79 16.33 2.66 17.77
C ASN A 79 16.06 4.12 17.36
N SER A 80 16.35 4.47 16.11
CA SER A 80 16.12 5.81 15.55
C SER A 80 14.73 5.96 14.93
N LEU A 81 14.01 4.86 14.69
CA LEU A 81 12.70 4.83 14.06
C LEU A 81 11.56 4.83 15.08
N PRO A 82 10.45 5.53 14.80
CA PRO A 82 9.22 5.45 15.59
C PRO A 82 8.72 4.00 15.73
N GLU A 83 8.00 3.69 16.81
CA GLU A 83 7.59 2.31 17.12
C GLU A 83 6.72 1.64 16.04
N ASN A 84 5.96 2.46 15.32
CA ASN A 84 5.12 2.04 14.21
C ASN A 84 5.86 1.90 12.87
N ILE A 85 7.20 1.98 12.85
CA ILE A 85 8.05 1.69 11.69
C ILE A 85 9.20 0.79 12.14
N ARG A 86 9.36 -0.36 11.50
CA ARG A 86 10.39 -1.35 11.85
C ARG A 86 11.09 -1.90 10.61
N VAL A 87 12.40 -1.94 10.65
CA VAL A 87 13.24 -2.70 9.70
C VAL A 87 13.36 -4.11 10.27
N LEU A 88 12.98 -5.11 9.46
CA LEU A 88 12.98 -6.51 9.89
C LEU A 88 14.36 -7.14 9.70
N ASP A 89 15.01 -6.84 8.58
CA ASP A 89 16.33 -7.35 8.25
C ASP A 89 17.05 -6.41 7.26
N ILE A 90 18.36 -6.59 7.12
CA ILE A 90 19.19 -5.92 6.13
C ILE A 90 20.05 -6.98 5.46
N ILE A 91 19.79 -7.25 4.19
CA ILE A 91 20.46 -8.32 3.45
C ILE A 91 21.29 -7.77 2.30
N ARG A 92 22.46 -8.37 2.10
CA ARG A 92 23.33 -8.10 0.96
C ARG A 92 22.74 -8.69 -0.32
N VAL A 93 22.65 -7.87 -1.36
CA VAL A 93 22.07 -8.26 -2.67
C VAL A 93 23.03 -7.93 -3.80
N THR A 94 22.75 -8.48 -4.99
CA THR A 94 23.58 -8.22 -6.18
C THR A 94 23.62 -6.72 -6.51
N ARG A 95 24.72 -6.26 -7.13
CA ARG A 95 24.89 -4.84 -7.51
C ARG A 95 23.75 -4.30 -8.39
N GLY A 96 23.16 -5.16 -9.22
CA GLY A 96 22.05 -4.82 -10.12
C GLY A 96 20.66 -4.95 -9.50
N PHE A 97 20.56 -5.35 -8.23
CA PHE A 97 19.26 -5.54 -7.58
C PHE A 97 18.51 -4.22 -7.40
N SER A 98 17.24 -4.24 -7.77
CA SER A 98 16.29 -3.17 -7.52
C SER A 98 15.02 -3.79 -6.98
N SER A 99 14.65 -3.40 -5.76
CA SER A 99 13.44 -3.92 -5.10
C SER A 99 12.16 -3.69 -5.92
N TYR A 100 12.14 -2.70 -6.83
CA TYR A 100 11.03 -2.43 -7.73
C TYR A 100 10.92 -3.40 -8.92
N SER A 101 12.05 -3.68 -9.58
CA SER A 101 12.08 -4.47 -10.83
C SER A 101 12.43 -5.93 -10.62
N SER A 102 13.08 -6.27 -9.51
CA SER A 102 13.45 -7.65 -9.16
C SER A 102 12.32 -8.42 -8.48
N CYS A 103 11.28 -7.74 -7.98
CA CYS A 103 10.12 -8.44 -7.44
C CYS A 103 9.18 -8.92 -8.55
N THR A 104 8.57 -10.08 -8.35
CA THR A 104 7.72 -10.74 -9.34
C THR A 104 6.27 -10.27 -9.23
N HIS A 105 5.76 -10.15 -8.01
CA HIS A 105 4.41 -9.73 -7.70
C HIS A 105 4.31 -9.17 -6.29
N ARG A 106 3.19 -8.48 -6.03
CA ARG A 106 2.86 -7.92 -4.72
C ARG A 106 1.57 -8.57 -4.23
N ILE A 107 1.51 -8.82 -2.93
CA ILE A 107 0.33 -9.35 -2.26
C ILE A 107 -0.18 -8.26 -1.33
N TYR A 108 -1.43 -7.86 -1.56
CA TYR A 108 -2.13 -6.90 -0.72
C TYR A 108 -3.26 -7.60 0.02
N ASP A 109 -3.42 -7.23 1.27
CA ASP A 109 -4.53 -7.64 2.10
C ASP A 109 -5.45 -6.42 2.30
N TYR A 110 -6.76 -6.64 2.20
CA TYR A 110 -7.77 -5.66 2.56
C TYR A 110 -8.59 -6.21 3.73
N LEU A 111 -8.33 -5.70 4.94
CA LEU A 111 -9.10 -6.03 6.14
C LEU A 111 -10.45 -5.31 6.07
N LEU A 112 -11.54 -6.04 6.23
CA LEU A 112 -12.87 -5.45 6.26
C LEU A 112 -13.79 -6.13 7.27
N PRO A 113 -14.70 -5.37 7.91
CA PRO A 113 -15.79 -5.95 8.70
C PRO A 113 -16.64 -6.87 7.83
N THR A 114 -17.06 -8.01 8.38
CA THR A 114 -17.80 -9.01 7.59
C THR A 114 -19.17 -8.53 7.12
N PHE A 115 -19.79 -7.57 7.81
CA PHE A 115 -21.05 -6.96 7.38
C PHE A 115 -20.95 -6.29 6.01
N ALA A 116 -19.76 -5.91 5.55
CA ALA A 116 -19.58 -5.34 4.22
C ALA A 116 -19.95 -6.34 3.12
N LEU A 117 -19.79 -7.64 3.41
CA LEU A 117 -20.12 -8.76 2.54
C LEU A 117 -21.56 -9.27 2.75
N SER A 118 -22.40 -8.56 3.52
CA SER A 118 -23.79 -8.97 3.71
C SER A 118 -24.58 -8.93 2.40
N PRO A 119 -25.45 -9.91 2.13
CA PRO A 119 -26.30 -9.88 0.95
C PRO A 119 -27.31 -8.72 1.03
N ALA A 120 -27.87 -8.34 -0.13
CA ALA A 120 -28.89 -7.29 -0.24
C ALA A 120 -30.11 -7.50 0.68
N THR A 121 -30.43 -8.75 1.00
CA THR A 121 -31.55 -9.13 1.87
C THR A 121 -31.33 -8.83 3.34
N SER A 122 -30.07 -8.55 3.75
CA SER A 122 -29.74 -8.23 5.14
C SER A 122 -30.12 -6.78 5.46
N SER A 123 -31.13 -6.61 6.32
CA SER A 123 -31.53 -5.31 6.85
C SER A 123 -30.62 -4.92 8.03
N LEU A 124 -29.44 -4.36 7.71
CA LEU A 124 -28.49 -3.88 8.70
C LEU A 124 -28.57 -2.36 8.82
N ASN A 125 -28.48 -1.86 10.05
CA ASN A 125 -28.33 -0.43 10.33
C ASN A 125 -27.03 -0.18 11.11
N ASP A 126 -26.72 1.08 11.37
CA ASP A 126 -25.49 1.51 12.04
C ASP A 126 -25.27 0.83 13.42
N SER A 127 -26.35 0.53 14.14
CA SER A 127 -26.31 -0.13 15.45
C SER A 127 -26.28 -1.67 15.39
N THR A 128 -26.71 -2.27 14.28
CA THR A 128 -26.83 -3.74 14.14
C THR A 128 -25.84 -4.36 13.16
N CYS A 129 -25.07 -3.56 12.42
CA CYS A 129 -24.14 -4.08 11.41
C CYS A 129 -23.15 -5.09 12.00
N TRP A 130 -22.62 -4.84 13.20
CA TRP A 130 -21.68 -5.71 13.90
C TRP A 130 -22.28 -7.02 14.41
N THR A 131 -23.60 -7.22 14.36
CA THR A 131 -24.22 -8.53 14.68
C THR A 131 -24.16 -9.50 13.51
N TYR A 132 -23.88 -9.03 12.30
CA TYR A 132 -23.75 -9.87 11.13
C TYR A 132 -22.59 -10.86 11.28
N ARG A 133 -22.78 -12.09 10.81
CA ARG A 133 -21.74 -13.11 10.75
C ARG A 133 -21.70 -13.72 9.36
N LEU A 134 -20.52 -13.69 8.74
CA LEU A 134 -20.29 -14.27 7.41
C LEU A 134 -20.12 -15.79 7.52
N THR A 135 -20.82 -16.52 6.67
CA THR A 135 -20.73 -18.00 6.61
C THR A 135 -19.72 -18.47 5.56
N VAL A 136 -19.35 -19.75 5.62
CA VAL A 136 -18.41 -20.37 4.67
C VAL A 136 -18.99 -20.42 3.25
N GLU A 137 -20.30 -20.62 3.11
CA GLU A 137 -21.01 -20.60 1.83
C GLU A 137 -20.93 -19.20 1.20
N GLN A 138 -21.07 -18.15 2.01
CA GLN A 138 -20.94 -16.78 1.53
C GLN A 138 -19.50 -16.45 1.14
N ILE A 139 -18.49 -16.91 1.89
CA ILE A 139 -17.08 -16.80 1.48
C ILE A 139 -16.86 -17.46 0.11
N THR A 140 -17.48 -18.61 -0.12
CA THR A 140 -17.39 -19.32 -1.42
C THR A 140 -18.01 -18.50 -2.56
N GLN A 141 -19.14 -17.83 -2.32
CA GLN A 141 -19.76 -16.91 -3.28
C GLN A 141 -18.88 -15.68 -3.55
N VAL A 142 -18.28 -15.10 -2.51
CA VAL A 142 -17.32 -13.99 -2.64
C VAL A 142 -16.13 -14.43 -3.51
N ASN A 143 -15.56 -15.60 -3.25
CA ASN A 143 -14.44 -16.14 -4.03
C ASN A 143 -14.79 -16.40 -5.49
N ARG A 144 -16.00 -16.90 -5.78
CA ARG A 144 -16.50 -17.06 -7.16
C ARG A 144 -16.51 -15.73 -7.91
N LEU A 145 -16.93 -14.65 -7.24
CA LEU A 145 -16.96 -13.33 -7.83
C LEU A 145 -15.54 -12.76 -8.04
N LEU A 146 -14.67 -12.89 -7.03
CA LEU A 146 -13.29 -12.40 -7.09
C LEU A 146 -12.45 -13.07 -8.19
N GLU A 147 -12.73 -14.33 -8.53
CA GLU A 147 -12.06 -15.05 -9.62
C GLU A 147 -12.22 -14.35 -10.98
N LYS A 148 -13.26 -13.52 -11.18
CA LYS A 148 -13.43 -12.71 -12.41
C LYS A 148 -12.31 -11.69 -12.63
N TYR A 149 -11.58 -11.32 -11.58
CA TYR A 149 -10.43 -10.41 -11.71
C TYR A 149 -9.15 -11.11 -12.19
N LYS A 150 -9.06 -12.44 -12.05
CA LYS A 150 -7.86 -13.20 -12.37
C LYS A 150 -7.54 -13.13 -13.85
N GLY A 151 -6.25 -13.16 -14.17
CA GLY A 151 -5.77 -13.05 -15.53
C GLY A 151 -5.39 -11.62 -15.93
N THR A 152 -5.19 -11.43 -17.22
CA THR A 152 -4.78 -10.14 -17.79
C THR A 152 -6.01 -9.40 -18.30
N HIS A 153 -6.30 -8.24 -17.71
CA HIS A 153 -7.40 -7.38 -18.14
C HIS A 153 -6.94 -5.94 -18.33
N ASN A 154 -7.75 -5.13 -19.00
CA ASN A 154 -7.57 -3.69 -19.03
C ASN A 154 -8.24 -3.06 -17.80
N PHE A 155 -7.44 -2.74 -16.78
CA PHE A 155 -7.91 -2.17 -15.51
C PHE A 155 -8.12 -0.65 -15.57
N TYR A 156 -8.38 -0.11 -16.75
CA TYR A 156 -8.57 1.31 -16.98
C TYR A 156 -9.63 1.96 -16.07
N ASN A 157 -10.80 1.33 -15.94
CA ASN A 157 -11.88 1.83 -15.08
C ASN A 157 -11.53 1.74 -13.58
N PHE A 158 -10.51 0.95 -13.23
CA PHE A 158 -10.02 0.75 -11.87
C PHE A 158 -8.95 1.76 -11.44
N THR A 159 -8.65 2.78 -12.24
CA THR A 159 -7.68 3.81 -11.84
C THR A 159 -8.19 5.23 -12.11
N SER A 160 -7.32 6.22 -11.97
CA SER A 160 -7.58 7.64 -12.21
C SER A 160 -6.36 8.26 -12.91
N GLY A 161 -6.56 9.33 -13.69
CA GLY A 161 -5.45 10.04 -14.35
C GLY A 161 -4.77 9.27 -15.48
N ARG A 162 -5.44 8.27 -16.08
CA ARG A 162 -4.91 7.46 -17.19
C ARG A 162 -5.80 7.57 -18.42
N LEU A 163 -5.20 7.35 -19.59
CA LEU A 163 -5.89 7.23 -20.88
C LEU A 163 -6.19 5.75 -21.17
N VAL A 164 -7.28 5.48 -21.89
CA VAL A 164 -7.70 4.10 -22.21
C VAL A 164 -6.68 3.36 -23.07
N THR A 165 -5.96 4.11 -23.89
CA THR A 165 -4.92 3.63 -24.80
C THR A 165 -3.59 3.41 -24.09
N ASP A 166 -3.48 3.79 -22.81
CA ASP A 166 -2.26 3.57 -22.03
C ASP A 166 -2.08 2.05 -21.82
N ARG A 167 -1.04 1.49 -22.44
CA ARG A 167 -0.69 0.06 -22.28
C ARG A 167 -0.43 -0.30 -20.81
N SER A 168 -0.05 0.69 -20.00
CA SER A 168 0.08 0.53 -18.55
C SER A 168 -1.28 0.42 -17.83
N CYS A 169 -2.42 0.37 -18.51
CA CYS A 169 -3.68 -0.07 -17.88
C CYS A 169 -3.88 -1.59 -17.93
N SER A 170 -3.13 -2.31 -18.77
CA SER A 170 -3.14 -3.77 -18.77
C SER A 170 -2.40 -4.31 -17.54
N ARG A 171 -3.08 -5.10 -16.71
CA ARG A 171 -2.53 -5.68 -15.48
C ARG A 171 -2.91 -7.14 -15.36
N TYR A 172 -2.03 -7.90 -14.73
CA TYR A 172 -2.20 -9.32 -14.47
C TYR A 172 -2.43 -9.57 -12.97
N ILE A 173 -3.60 -10.10 -12.66
CA ILE A 173 -3.96 -10.58 -11.32
C ILE A 173 -3.70 -12.08 -11.27
N ILE A 174 -2.90 -12.50 -10.29
CA ILE A 174 -2.53 -13.89 -10.04
C ILE A 174 -3.68 -14.60 -9.32
N SER A 175 -4.18 -13.98 -8.25
CA SER A 175 -5.31 -14.47 -7.46
C SER A 175 -6.00 -13.33 -6.71
N ALA A 176 -7.26 -13.53 -6.36
CA ALA A 176 -8.06 -12.67 -5.50
C ALA A 176 -8.99 -13.54 -4.67
N GLU A 177 -8.81 -13.55 -3.35
CA GLU A 177 -9.43 -14.52 -2.45
C GLU A 177 -9.87 -13.86 -1.14
N CYS A 178 -11.04 -14.25 -0.64
CA CYS A 178 -11.55 -13.95 0.68
C CYS A 178 -11.09 -15.05 1.66
N MET A 179 -10.36 -14.65 2.69
CA MET A 179 -9.81 -15.52 3.71
C MET A 179 -10.88 -15.94 4.73
N PRO A 180 -10.62 -16.95 5.59
CA PRO A 180 -11.47 -17.26 6.72
C PRO A 180 -11.66 -16.06 7.66
N THR A 181 -12.81 -16.02 8.34
CA THR A 181 -13.11 -14.96 9.30
C THR A 181 -12.36 -15.16 10.62
N PHE A 182 -12.12 -14.06 11.33
CA PHE A 182 -11.63 -14.06 12.71
C PHE A 182 -12.28 -12.94 13.50
N LEU A 183 -12.10 -12.95 14.82
CA LEU A 183 -12.61 -11.91 15.72
C LEU A 183 -11.48 -11.00 16.19
N LEU A 184 -11.74 -9.70 16.21
CA LEU A 184 -10.99 -8.70 16.97
C LEU A 184 -11.92 -8.19 18.06
N GLY A 185 -11.72 -8.65 19.30
CA GLY A 185 -12.75 -8.50 20.35
C GLY A 185 -14.06 -9.18 19.94
N GLU A 186 -15.15 -8.41 19.88
CA GLU A 186 -16.49 -8.90 19.49
C GLU A 186 -16.80 -8.69 17.99
N HIS A 187 -15.89 -8.03 17.26
CA HIS A 187 -16.08 -7.63 15.88
C HIS A 187 -15.54 -8.70 14.93
N GLN A 188 -16.37 -9.17 14.00
CA GLN A 188 -15.95 -10.15 13.00
C GLN A 188 -15.36 -9.49 11.76
N TYR A 189 -14.16 -9.92 11.39
CA TYR A 189 -13.44 -9.47 10.22
C TYR A 189 -13.12 -10.63 9.28
N THR A 190 -12.84 -10.28 8.03
CA THR A 190 -12.15 -11.14 7.07
C THR A 190 -11.15 -10.29 6.28
N ILE A 191 -10.36 -10.95 5.43
CA ILE A 191 -9.37 -10.33 4.57
C ILE A 191 -9.71 -10.70 3.13
N ILE A 192 -9.77 -9.71 2.24
CA ILE A 192 -9.66 -9.97 0.80
C ILE A 192 -8.19 -9.80 0.41
N ARG A 193 -7.54 -10.89 0.04
CA ARG A 193 -6.15 -10.96 -0.40
C ARG A 193 -6.08 -10.96 -1.92
N ILE A 194 -5.31 -10.03 -2.48
CA ILE A 194 -5.12 -9.89 -3.92
C ILE A 194 -3.63 -9.96 -4.23
N ALA A 195 -3.24 -10.94 -5.05
CA ALA A 195 -1.90 -11.08 -5.59
C ALA A 195 -1.87 -10.66 -7.06
N GLY A 196 -0.93 -9.80 -7.42
CA GLY A 196 -0.80 -9.30 -8.79
C GLY A 196 0.60 -8.80 -9.10
N GLN A 197 0.99 -8.85 -10.38
CA GLN A 197 2.34 -8.45 -10.80
C GLN A 197 2.64 -6.99 -10.44
N SER A 198 1.69 -6.10 -10.72
CA SER A 198 1.73 -4.69 -10.36
C SER A 198 0.32 -4.14 -10.22
N PHE A 199 0.18 -3.00 -9.54
CA PHE A 199 -1.09 -2.34 -9.33
C PHE A 199 -0.97 -0.84 -9.67
N MET A 200 -2.03 -0.28 -10.25
CA MET A 200 -2.16 1.15 -10.47
C MET A 200 -2.73 1.85 -9.23
N LEU A 201 -2.64 3.19 -9.22
CA LEU A 201 -3.29 4.04 -8.23
C LEU A 201 -4.78 3.67 -8.13
N HIS A 202 -5.26 3.46 -6.90
CA HIS A 202 -6.63 3.07 -6.56
C HIS A 202 -7.14 1.71 -7.07
N GLN A 203 -6.34 0.93 -7.84
CA GLN A 203 -6.81 -0.29 -8.50
C GLN A 203 -7.46 -1.28 -7.54
N ILE A 204 -6.75 -1.65 -6.47
CA ILE A 204 -7.25 -2.61 -5.48
C ILE A 204 -8.53 -2.09 -4.83
N ARG A 205 -8.57 -0.82 -4.40
CA ARG A 205 -9.73 -0.22 -3.75
C ARG A 205 -10.96 -0.19 -4.65
N LYS A 206 -10.79 0.02 -5.96
CA LYS A 206 -11.88 -0.06 -6.93
C LYS A 206 -12.30 -1.50 -7.23
N MET A 207 -11.37 -2.46 -7.23
CA MET A 207 -11.70 -3.90 -7.34
C MET A 207 -12.56 -4.36 -6.15
N ILE A 208 -12.14 -4.00 -4.93
CA ILE A 208 -12.92 -4.25 -3.71
C ILE A 208 -14.28 -3.54 -3.79
N GLY A 209 -14.28 -2.25 -4.18
CA GLY A 209 -15.50 -1.46 -4.29
C GLY A 209 -16.56 -2.10 -5.18
N LEU A 210 -16.17 -2.48 -6.40
CA LEU A 210 -17.08 -3.12 -7.35
C LEU A 210 -17.55 -4.50 -6.86
N ALA A 211 -16.67 -5.30 -6.25
CA ALA A 211 -17.05 -6.60 -5.71
C ALA A 211 -18.11 -6.44 -4.60
N LEU A 212 -17.92 -5.49 -3.68
CA LEU A 212 -18.89 -5.20 -2.62
C LEU A 212 -20.21 -4.68 -3.18
N ALA A 213 -20.20 -3.83 -4.22
CA ALA A 213 -21.42 -3.38 -4.88
C ALA A 213 -22.25 -4.54 -5.46
N VAL A 214 -21.60 -5.51 -6.10
CA VAL A 214 -22.29 -6.69 -6.66
C VAL A 214 -22.82 -7.60 -5.57
N LEU A 215 -22.02 -7.91 -4.54
CA LEU A 215 -22.44 -8.78 -3.43
C LEU A 215 -23.63 -8.21 -2.65
N ARG A 216 -23.70 -6.88 -2.55
CA ARG A 216 -24.79 -6.16 -1.88
C ARG A 216 -25.98 -5.84 -2.78
N GLY A 217 -25.93 -6.25 -4.05
CA GLY A 217 -27.04 -6.08 -5.00
C GLY A 217 -27.22 -4.69 -5.60
N TYR A 218 -26.26 -3.77 -5.43
CA TYR A 218 -26.26 -2.47 -6.11
C TYR A 218 -25.89 -2.58 -7.59
N ALA A 219 -25.17 -3.64 -7.95
CA ALA A 219 -24.83 -4.00 -9.32
C ALA A 219 -25.07 -5.50 -9.54
N THR A 220 -25.28 -5.90 -10.79
CA THR A 220 -25.30 -7.32 -11.16
C THR A 220 -23.94 -7.78 -11.63
N GLU A 221 -23.70 -9.09 -11.70
CA GLU A 221 -22.45 -9.63 -12.26
C GLU A 221 -22.19 -9.19 -13.72
N ALA A 222 -23.21 -8.74 -14.46
CA ALA A 222 -23.09 -8.26 -15.85
C ALA A 222 -22.17 -7.04 -16.00
N VAL A 223 -21.91 -6.28 -14.91
CA VAL A 223 -20.93 -5.18 -14.93
C VAL A 223 -19.54 -5.67 -15.32
N PHE A 224 -19.19 -6.94 -15.03
CA PHE A 224 -17.90 -7.51 -15.42
C PHE A 224 -17.74 -7.71 -16.93
N ASP A 225 -18.84 -7.76 -17.68
CA ASP A 225 -18.81 -7.87 -19.14
C ASP A 225 -18.37 -6.55 -19.80
N ILE A 226 -18.53 -5.42 -19.10
CA ILE A 226 -18.23 -4.08 -19.61
C ILE A 226 -17.12 -3.36 -18.85
N VAL A 227 -16.80 -3.72 -17.60
CA VAL A 227 -15.86 -2.92 -16.78
C VAL A 227 -14.41 -2.95 -17.29
N PHE A 228 -14.02 -4.00 -18.02
CA PHE A 228 -12.71 -4.10 -18.67
C PHE A 228 -12.68 -3.55 -20.10
N SER A 229 -13.79 -2.98 -20.55
CA SER A 229 -13.90 -2.33 -21.86
C SER A 229 -13.19 -0.97 -21.89
N LYS A 230 -13.32 -0.27 -23.02
CA LYS A 230 -12.66 1.03 -23.24
C LYS A 230 -13.51 2.20 -22.78
N GLU A 231 -14.79 1.97 -22.64
CA GLU A 231 -15.81 2.90 -22.21
C GLU A 231 -15.66 3.18 -20.72
N ARG A 232 -16.00 4.41 -20.30
CA ARG A 232 -15.96 4.75 -18.88
C ARG A 232 -17.13 4.14 -18.15
N ILE A 233 -16.82 3.32 -17.15
CA ILE A 233 -17.80 2.78 -16.22
C ILE A 233 -17.61 3.48 -14.87
N ASP A 234 -18.72 3.91 -14.28
CA ASP A 234 -18.70 4.47 -12.93
C ASP A 234 -18.65 3.34 -11.90
N ILE A 235 -17.55 3.24 -11.16
CA ILE A 235 -17.36 2.22 -10.11
C ILE A 235 -16.87 2.86 -8.80
N PRO A 236 -17.34 2.34 -7.65
CA PRO A 236 -16.99 2.88 -6.34
C PRO A 236 -15.52 2.59 -5.99
N LYS A 237 -14.96 3.44 -5.12
CA LYS A 237 -13.62 3.25 -4.55
C LYS A 237 -13.75 3.00 -3.06
N ALA A 238 -13.41 1.80 -2.60
CA ALA A 238 -13.43 1.43 -1.19
C ALA A 238 -12.54 2.35 -0.33
N PRO A 239 -12.75 2.46 0.99
CA PRO A 239 -11.88 3.21 1.90
C PRO A 239 -10.41 2.74 1.83
N GLY A 240 -9.48 3.60 2.25
CA GLY A 240 -8.06 3.25 2.31
C GLY A 240 -7.68 2.48 3.58
N LEU A 241 -8.50 2.61 4.64
CA LEU A 241 -8.20 2.16 6.00
C LEU A 241 -7.83 0.67 6.09
N GLY A 242 -8.58 -0.18 5.39
CA GLY A 242 -8.37 -1.63 5.41
C GLY A 242 -7.21 -2.12 4.56
N LEU A 243 -6.65 -1.29 3.68
CA LEU A 243 -5.65 -1.72 2.70
C LEU A 243 -4.24 -1.77 3.32
N MET A 244 -3.54 -2.88 3.11
CA MET A 244 -2.14 -3.01 3.46
C MET A 244 -1.35 -3.87 2.47
N LEU A 245 -0.09 -3.49 2.24
CA LEU A 245 0.85 -4.34 1.52
C LEU A 245 1.26 -5.49 2.45
N ASN A 246 0.81 -6.71 2.16
CA ASN A 246 1.16 -7.87 2.96
C ASN A 246 2.62 -8.26 2.73
N GLN A 247 3.00 -8.57 1.49
CA GLN A 247 4.38 -8.91 1.14
C GLN A 247 4.69 -8.67 -0.35
N VAL A 248 5.99 -8.65 -0.65
CA VAL A 248 6.53 -8.55 -2.00
C VAL A 248 7.28 -9.84 -2.32
N ASP A 249 6.96 -10.49 -3.42
CA ASP A 249 7.60 -11.74 -3.80
C ASP A 249 8.89 -11.50 -4.60
N PHE A 250 9.94 -12.23 -4.23
CA PHE A 250 11.24 -12.25 -4.89
C PHE A 250 11.64 -13.66 -5.30
N SER A 251 10.69 -14.58 -5.48
CA SER A 251 10.97 -16.00 -5.77
C SER A 251 11.88 -16.19 -6.98
N GLN A 252 11.67 -15.45 -8.08
CA GLN A 252 12.55 -15.52 -9.26
C GLN A 252 13.97 -15.02 -8.98
N TYR A 253 14.12 -13.98 -8.16
CA TYR A 253 15.44 -13.50 -7.73
C TYR A 253 16.13 -14.55 -6.87
N ASN A 254 15.41 -15.12 -5.90
CA ASN A 254 15.92 -16.17 -5.01
C ASN A 254 16.39 -17.39 -5.82
N THR A 255 15.57 -17.90 -6.75
CA THR A 255 15.97 -19.03 -7.62
C THR A 255 17.28 -18.77 -8.36
N LYS A 256 17.51 -17.52 -8.78
CA LYS A 256 18.69 -17.16 -9.58
C LYS A 256 19.97 -17.00 -8.76
N TYR A 257 19.88 -16.51 -7.53
CA TYR A 257 21.07 -16.09 -6.76
C TYR A 257 21.28 -16.81 -5.43
N GLN A 258 20.29 -17.53 -4.89
CA GLN A 258 20.42 -18.17 -3.56
C GLN A 258 21.53 -19.23 -3.46
N ASN A 259 21.97 -19.79 -4.60
CA ASN A 259 22.96 -20.87 -4.65
C ASN A 259 24.37 -20.38 -5.01
N ASP A 260 24.62 -19.07 -5.09
CA ASP A 260 25.94 -18.54 -5.47
C ASP A 260 26.93 -18.40 -4.31
N GLY A 261 26.52 -18.77 -3.09
CA GLY A 261 27.34 -18.74 -1.88
C GLY A 261 27.58 -17.35 -1.30
N ILE A 262 27.03 -16.30 -1.90
CA ILE A 262 27.25 -14.90 -1.50
C ILE A 262 25.92 -14.23 -1.13
N HIS A 263 24.87 -14.42 -1.93
CA HIS A 263 23.60 -13.71 -1.77
C HIS A 263 22.58 -14.53 -1.00
N GLN A 264 21.95 -13.89 -0.02
CA GLN A 264 20.89 -14.50 0.77
C GLN A 264 19.53 -14.37 0.05
N PRO A 265 18.66 -15.39 0.15
CA PRO A 265 17.30 -15.28 -0.37
C PRO A 265 16.47 -14.31 0.49
N ILE A 266 15.56 -13.60 -0.17
CA ILE A 266 14.54 -12.78 0.51
C ILE A 266 13.39 -13.71 0.90
N ASP A 267 13.36 -14.13 2.16
CA ASP A 267 12.42 -15.14 2.67
C ASP A 267 11.62 -14.58 3.85
N TRP A 268 10.32 -14.41 3.63
CA TRP A 268 9.41 -13.84 4.61
C TRP A 268 9.05 -14.77 5.76
N SER A 269 9.27 -16.09 5.63
CA SER A 269 8.87 -17.08 6.64
C SER A 269 9.59 -16.85 7.97
N LYS A 270 10.83 -16.35 7.93
CA LYS A 270 11.65 -16.05 9.10
C LYS A 270 11.08 -14.96 10.01
N TYR A 271 10.23 -14.08 9.46
CA TYR A 271 9.69 -12.92 10.18
C TYR A 271 8.19 -13.04 10.42
N GLU A 272 7.59 -14.23 10.23
CA GLU A 272 6.15 -14.39 10.30
C GLU A 272 5.58 -14.03 11.68
N GLU A 273 6.25 -14.44 12.76
CA GLU A 273 5.88 -14.10 14.13
C GLU A 273 5.91 -12.58 14.37
N GLN A 274 7.06 -11.93 14.10
CA GLN A 274 7.24 -10.49 14.24
C GLN A 274 6.24 -9.69 13.40
N ARG A 275 5.97 -10.13 12.17
CA ARG A 275 4.98 -9.50 11.28
C ARG A 275 3.57 -9.66 11.81
N ASN A 276 3.24 -10.82 12.38
CA ASN A 276 1.93 -11.07 12.96
C ASN A 276 1.70 -10.23 14.22
N GLU A 277 2.68 -10.15 15.13
CA GLU A 277 2.62 -9.28 16.31
C GLU A 277 2.45 -7.81 15.91
N PHE A 278 3.29 -7.33 14.99
CA PHE A 278 3.21 -5.96 14.50
C PHE A 278 1.87 -5.66 13.82
N LYS A 279 1.38 -6.60 13.00
CA LYS A 279 0.09 -6.50 12.32
C LYS A 279 -1.06 -6.38 13.32
N MET A 280 -1.07 -7.23 14.35
CA MET A 280 -2.11 -7.19 15.38
C MET A 280 -2.09 -5.84 16.10
N HIS A 281 -0.93 -5.45 16.63
CA HIS A 281 -0.83 -4.30 17.52
C HIS A 281 -0.92 -2.93 16.81
N TYR A 282 -0.21 -2.75 15.69
CA TYR A 282 -0.10 -1.43 15.05
C TYR A 282 -1.04 -1.21 13.86
N VAL A 283 -1.67 -2.28 13.35
CA VAL A 283 -2.53 -2.21 12.16
C VAL A 283 -3.96 -2.62 12.48
N TYR A 284 -4.17 -3.84 12.97
CA TYR A 284 -5.52 -4.39 13.18
C TYR A 284 -6.25 -3.71 14.34
N GLU A 285 -5.61 -3.57 15.50
CA GLU A 285 -6.19 -2.85 16.65
C GLU A 285 -6.58 -1.42 16.28
N HIS A 286 -5.77 -0.73 15.47
CA HIS A 286 -6.06 0.62 15.01
C HIS A 286 -7.24 0.66 14.02
N ILE A 287 -7.28 -0.25 13.04
CA ILE A 287 -8.41 -0.36 12.11
C ILE A 287 -9.70 -0.66 12.88
N ASP A 288 -9.65 -1.58 13.84
CA ASP A 288 -10.81 -1.93 14.66
C ASP A 288 -11.30 -0.77 15.51
N LEU A 289 -10.37 -0.01 16.10
CA LEU A 289 -10.70 1.20 16.85
C LEU A 289 -11.43 2.24 16.00
N ILE A 290 -11.00 2.46 14.76
CA ILE A 290 -11.65 3.42 13.86
C ILE A 290 -12.98 2.87 13.34
N GLU A 291 -13.02 1.63 12.87
CA GLU A 291 -14.24 1.03 12.33
C GLU A 291 -15.35 0.94 13.40
N SER A 292 -15.01 0.58 14.63
CA SER A 292 -15.98 0.49 15.74
C SER A 292 -16.49 1.86 16.23
N LYS A 293 -15.67 2.91 16.15
CA LYS A 293 -16.04 4.26 16.59
C LYS A 293 -16.75 5.08 15.52
N GLU A 294 -16.27 4.98 14.28
CA GLU A 294 -16.70 5.85 13.19
C GLU A 294 -17.61 5.13 12.20
N ASN A 295 -17.73 3.80 12.27
CA ASN A 295 -18.47 2.99 11.31
C ASN A 295 -18.10 3.35 9.85
N SER A 296 -16.80 3.55 9.62
CA SER A 296 -16.22 4.07 8.36
C SER A 296 -16.66 3.23 7.16
N MET A 297 -16.53 1.91 7.24
CA MET A 297 -16.99 1.00 6.20
C MET A 297 -18.50 1.10 5.99
N PHE A 298 -19.29 1.11 7.07
CA PHE A 298 -20.76 1.17 6.97
C PHE A 298 -21.23 2.47 6.29
N ARG A 299 -20.67 3.62 6.67
CA ARG A 299 -20.95 4.92 6.04
C ARG A 299 -20.54 4.97 4.57
N TRP A 300 -19.43 4.32 4.20
CA TRP A 300 -19.06 4.21 2.80
C TRP A 300 -20.01 3.28 2.03
N LEU A 301 -20.47 2.18 2.63
CA LEU A 301 -21.44 1.28 2.00
C LEU A 301 -22.76 1.98 1.68
N SER A 302 -23.17 2.98 2.47
CA SER A 302 -24.35 3.79 2.19
C SER A 302 -24.19 4.77 1.02
N THR A 303 -23.01 4.87 0.40
CA THR A 303 -22.81 5.70 -0.80
C THR A 303 -22.83 4.88 -2.09
N LEU A 304 -23.05 3.56 -2.02
CA LEU A 304 -23.00 2.68 -3.18
C LEU A 304 -24.15 2.92 -4.18
N ASP A 305 -25.26 3.48 -3.73
CA ASP A 305 -26.40 3.92 -4.54
C ASP A 305 -26.10 5.12 -5.45
N ASN A 306 -25.07 5.91 -5.12
CA ASN A 306 -24.66 7.07 -5.93
C ASN A 306 -23.96 6.68 -7.25
N HIS A 307 -23.70 5.40 -7.47
CA HIS A 307 -22.98 4.90 -8.64
C HIS A 307 -23.93 4.26 -9.65
N THR A 308 -23.70 4.51 -10.93
CA THR A 308 -24.55 3.95 -12.00
C THR A 308 -24.19 2.52 -12.40
N TYR A 309 -22.95 2.09 -12.12
CA TYR A 309 -22.41 0.79 -12.54
C TYR A 309 -22.55 0.50 -14.04
N SER A 310 -22.67 1.58 -14.83
CA SER A 310 -22.91 1.56 -16.27
C SER A 310 -22.03 2.62 -16.94
N PHE A 311 -22.19 2.78 -18.24
CA PHE A 311 -21.51 3.81 -19.02
C PHE A 311 -21.76 5.20 -18.42
N ARG A 312 -20.70 5.98 -18.25
CA ARG A 312 -20.82 7.40 -17.86
C ARG A 312 -21.28 8.22 -19.05
N ASP A 313 -22.34 9.01 -18.84
CA ASP A 313 -22.88 9.94 -19.85
C ASP A 313 -21.95 11.11 -20.17
N SER A 314 -20.98 11.41 -19.30
CA SER A 314 -20.03 12.51 -19.46
C SER A 314 -18.59 12.01 -19.59
N PRO A 315 -17.80 12.54 -20.55
CA PRO A 315 -16.36 12.27 -20.59
C PRO A 315 -15.71 12.74 -19.28
N SER A 316 -14.71 11.99 -18.80
CA SER A 316 -13.85 12.51 -17.73
C SER A 316 -13.25 13.85 -18.19
N PRO A 317 -13.05 14.83 -17.30
CA PRO A 317 -12.35 16.05 -17.68
C PRO A 317 -11.06 15.64 -18.38
N LEU A 318 -10.93 16.06 -19.65
CA LEU A 318 -9.76 15.78 -20.47
C LEU A 318 -8.56 16.36 -19.73
N ILE A 319 -7.59 15.52 -19.38
CA ILE A 319 -6.25 16.02 -19.11
C ILE A 319 -5.77 16.53 -20.46
N VAL A 320 -5.76 17.85 -20.62
CA VAL A 320 -5.10 18.51 -21.74
C VAL A 320 -3.68 17.96 -21.76
N ALA A 321 -3.29 17.32 -22.86
CA ALA A 321 -1.92 16.90 -23.06
C ALA A 321 -1.04 18.15 -23.09
N ASP A 322 -0.42 18.48 -21.96
CA ASP A 322 0.56 19.55 -21.91
C ASP A 322 1.82 19.07 -22.64
N ASN A 323 2.09 19.70 -23.79
CA ASN A 323 3.32 19.51 -24.53
C ASN A 323 4.47 20.12 -23.73
N GLY A 324 5.11 19.31 -22.89
CA GLY A 324 6.45 19.60 -22.38
C GLY A 324 6.50 20.47 -21.13
N SER A 325 6.05 19.95 -19.99
CA SER A 325 6.68 20.24 -18.70
C SER A 325 6.54 19.03 -17.78
N LYS A 326 7.65 18.59 -17.16
CA LYS A 326 7.62 17.57 -16.10
C LYS A 326 7.05 18.23 -14.84
N THR A 327 5.74 18.19 -14.64
CA THR A 327 5.11 18.61 -13.39
C THR A 327 4.76 17.41 -12.53
N ASP A 328 5.28 17.39 -11.31
CA ASP A 328 5.06 16.39 -10.27
C ASP A 328 3.57 16.17 -9.95
N ASP A 329 3.16 14.90 -9.83
CA ASP A 329 1.80 14.39 -9.57
C ASP A 329 1.21 14.72 -8.17
N THR A 330 1.46 15.91 -7.61
CA THR A 330 1.06 16.26 -6.22
C THR A 330 -0.14 17.19 -6.07
N GLN A 331 -0.83 17.61 -7.14
CA GLN A 331 -1.84 18.68 -7.03
C GLN A 331 -3.33 18.29 -7.10
N ILE A 332 -3.70 17.01 -7.20
CA ILE A 332 -5.13 16.62 -7.26
C ILE A 332 -5.51 15.79 -6.03
N ALA A 333 -5.40 16.38 -4.84
CA ALA A 333 -5.94 15.81 -3.60
C ALA A 333 -6.16 16.89 -2.52
N ASN A 334 -6.89 17.95 -2.85
CA ASN A 334 -7.26 18.98 -1.87
C ASN A 334 -8.74 19.32 -1.99
N GLN A 335 -9.58 18.53 -1.32
CA GLN A 335 -10.84 18.97 -0.74
C GLN A 335 -11.25 17.86 0.23
N ASP A 336 -10.95 18.06 1.51
CA ASP A 336 -11.88 17.89 2.63
C ASP A 336 -11.14 17.77 3.97
N TYR A 337 -11.74 18.41 4.98
CA TYR A 337 -11.41 18.53 6.40
C TYR A 337 -10.53 19.70 6.88
N VAL A 338 -11.24 20.63 7.51
CA VAL A 338 -10.82 21.86 8.18
C VAL A 338 -9.93 21.55 9.39
N SER A 339 -8.86 22.34 9.51
CA SER A 339 -7.80 22.23 10.52
C SER A 339 -8.22 22.79 11.88
N ILE A 340 -7.82 22.13 12.97
CA ILE A 340 -7.61 22.77 14.27
C ILE A 340 -6.11 23.06 14.39
N ARG A 341 -5.73 24.35 14.34
CA ARG A 341 -4.36 24.83 14.52
C ARG A 341 -4.13 25.18 15.99
N THR A 342 -2.97 24.79 16.51
CA THR A 342 -2.29 25.49 17.62
C THR A 342 -0.84 25.75 17.20
N PRO A 343 -0.30 26.97 17.40
CA PRO A 343 1.03 27.33 16.93
C PRO A 343 2.10 26.98 17.98
N PHE A 344 3.19 26.34 17.55
CA PHE A 344 4.45 26.37 18.29
C PHE A 344 5.53 26.96 17.37
N ASN A 345 6.22 27.95 17.92
CA ASN A 345 7.21 28.80 17.26
C ASN A 345 8.51 28.69 18.07
N ILE A 346 9.59 28.17 17.49
CA ILE A 346 10.94 28.35 18.05
C ILE A 346 11.91 28.57 16.88
N LYS A 347 12.65 29.67 16.99
CA LYS A 347 13.68 30.18 16.07
C LYS A 347 15.02 29.44 16.25
N ASP A 348 15.72 29.33 15.13
CA ASP A 348 17.17 29.35 14.87
C ASP A 348 18.18 29.16 16.02
N ASN A 349 19.18 28.30 15.79
CA ASN A 349 20.56 28.78 15.64
C ASN A 349 21.49 27.74 15.00
N LEU A 350 22.15 28.18 13.93
CA LEU A 350 23.30 27.55 13.28
C LEU A 350 24.55 27.69 14.15
N ASN A 351 25.36 26.63 14.21
CA ASN A 351 26.80 26.79 14.39
C ASN A 351 27.54 25.75 13.55
N LYS A 352 28.27 26.25 12.55
CA LYS A 352 29.27 25.51 11.77
C LYS A 352 30.51 25.37 12.65
N ASN A 353 31.10 24.18 12.70
CA ASN A 353 32.53 24.00 12.96
C ASN A 353 33.04 22.87 12.08
N ASP A 354 34.05 23.21 11.28
CA ASP A 354 34.83 22.33 10.41
C ASP A 354 35.64 21.33 11.24
N VAL A 355 35.59 20.06 10.84
CA VAL A 355 36.67 19.10 11.08
C VAL A 355 36.83 18.25 9.83
N SER A 356 37.99 18.36 9.19
CA SER A 356 38.42 17.49 8.10
C SER A 356 38.86 16.15 8.66
N GLU A 357 38.22 15.05 8.26
CA GLU A 357 38.70 13.70 8.52
C GLU A 357 39.02 12.98 7.20
N CYS A 358 40.15 12.27 7.22
CA CYS A 358 40.71 11.51 6.11
C CYS A 358 39.71 10.49 5.53
N ASP A 359 39.36 10.68 4.25
CA ASP A 359 38.58 9.72 3.47
C ASP A 359 39.41 8.46 3.15
N ILE A 360 39.35 7.48 4.03
CA ILE A 360 39.56 6.08 3.64
C ILE A 360 38.26 5.64 2.95
N PRO A 361 38.26 5.21 1.68
CA PRO A 361 37.03 4.85 0.99
C PRO A 361 36.39 3.61 1.65
N VAL A 362 35.39 3.85 2.50
CA VAL A 362 34.58 2.80 3.12
C VAL A 362 33.78 2.13 2.01
N LYS A 363 33.97 0.82 1.87
CA LYS A 363 33.32 0.02 0.82
C LYS A 363 31.80 0.03 1.03
N LYS A 364 31.07 0.61 0.06
CA LYS A 364 29.60 0.62 0.05
C LYS A 364 29.08 -0.61 -0.69
N GLU A 365 28.03 -1.20 -0.15
CA GLU A 365 27.42 -2.43 -0.60
C GLU A 365 25.93 -2.23 -0.92
N ARG A 366 25.39 -3.03 -1.85
CA ARG A 366 23.97 -2.97 -2.21
C ARG A 366 23.19 -3.81 -1.21
N LEU A 367 22.32 -3.16 -0.45
CA LEU A 367 21.51 -3.77 0.59
C LEU A 367 20.02 -3.69 0.23
N ALA A 368 19.27 -4.72 0.61
CA ALA A 368 17.81 -4.68 0.68
C ALA A 368 17.40 -4.61 2.15
N LEU A 369 16.48 -3.69 2.44
CA LEU A 369 15.94 -3.39 3.76
C LEU A 369 14.43 -3.65 3.81
#